data_AF-A0A960RIJ3-F1
#
_entry.id   AF-A0A960RIJ3-F1
#
_cell.length_a   1.000
_cell.length_b   1.000
_cell.length_c   1.000
_cell.angle_alpha   90.00
_cell.angle_beta   90.00
_cell.angle_gamma   90.00
#
_symmetry.space_group_name_H-M   'P 1'
#
loop_
_entity.id
_entity.type
_entity.pdbx_description
1 polymer ?
#
loop_
_entity_poly.entity_id
_entity_poly.type
_entity_poly.pdbx_seq_one_letter_code
_entity_poly.pdbx_strand_id
1 'polypeptide(L)'
;MLTAFASATVIVLIRGLHATEHTSTIFAAQCVYGLLICGVPAWVQTDSLPNGSWWIIIGASLCAALGQLSMTRAFRDLPVGEGSLLQMLVPLGVAIGGMALFGEHYTAIELIGAVLILVGSVLPTFRK
;
A
#
# COMPACT_ATOMS: atom_id res chain seq x y z
N MET A 1 -16.22 1.91 -6.72
CA MET A 1 -17.12 2.39 -5.64
C MET A 1 -17.12 1.47 -4.43
N LEU A 2 -17.33 0.16 -4.59
CA LEU A 2 -17.30 -0.81 -3.48
C LEU A 2 -15.98 -0.80 -2.68
N THR A 3 -14.84 -0.71 -3.35
CA THR A 3 -13.51 -0.61 -2.72
C THR A 3 -13.32 0.66 -1.88
N ALA A 4 -13.89 1.80 -2.31
CA ALA A 4 -13.78 3.06 -1.57
C ALA A 4 -14.57 3.02 -0.25
N PHE A 5 -15.77 2.44 -0.27
CA PHE A 5 -16.55 2.20 0.94
C PHE A 5 -15.85 1.21 1.87
N ALA A 6 -15.35 0.10 1.34
CA ALA A 6 -14.61 -0.89 2.13
C ALA A 6 -13.37 -0.27 2.81
N SER A 7 -12.58 0.52 2.07
CA SER A 7 -11.41 1.22 2.64
C SER A 7 -11.81 2.19 3.75
N ALA A 8 -12.87 2.98 3.56
CA ALA A 8 -13.35 3.90 4.59
C ALA A 8 -13.81 3.17 5.86
N THR A 9 -14.57 2.08 5.70
CA THR A 9 -15.05 1.24 6.83
C THR A 9 -13.88 0.59 7.57
N VAL A 10 -12.88 0.08 6.83
CA VAL A 10 -11.67 -0.52 7.41
C VAL A 10 -10.88 0.50 8.22
N ILE A 11 -10.71 1.74 7.73
CA ILE A 11 -9.99 2.80 8.46
C ILE A 11 -10.71 3.14 9.77
N VAL A 12 -12.05 3.23 9.76
CA VAL A 12 -12.84 3.51 10.97
C VAL A 12 -12.74 2.36 11.97
N LEU A 13 -12.83 1.11 11.52
CA LEU A 13 -12.65 -0.09 12.35
C LEU A 13 -11.24 -0.17 12.94
N ILE A 14 -10.20 0.09 12.15
CA ILE A 14 -8.81 0.12 12.61
C ILE A 14 -8.62 1.21 13.66
N ARG A 15 -9.19 2.41 13.48
CA ARG A 15 -9.13 3.46 14.51
C ARG A 15 -9.80 3.04 15.82
N GLY A 16 -10.90 2.30 15.75
CA GLY A 16 -11.54 1.72 16.93
C GLY A 16 -10.67 0.66 17.61
N LEU A 17 -9.98 -0.18 16.84
CA LEU A 17 -9.11 -1.25 17.33
C LEU A 17 -7.74 -0.76 17.84
N HIS A 18 -7.19 0.31 17.24
CA HIS A 18 -5.89 0.87 17.60
C HIS A 18 -5.91 1.58 18.96
N ALA A 19 -7.10 1.81 19.53
CA ALA A 19 -7.28 2.26 20.91
C ALA A 19 -6.94 1.16 21.94
N THR A 20 -6.90 -0.12 21.51
CA THR A 20 -6.69 -1.28 22.39
C THR A 20 -5.52 -2.16 21.98
N GLU A 21 -5.11 -2.15 20.72
CA GLU A 21 -4.13 -3.10 20.15
C GLU A 21 -2.82 -2.44 19.68
N HIS A 22 -1.72 -3.18 19.83
CA HIS A 22 -0.41 -2.78 19.32
C HIS A 22 -0.32 -2.94 17.79
N THR A 23 0.44 -2.06 17.14
CA THR A 23 0.72 -2.08 15.69
C THR A 23 1.17 -3.45 15.14
N SER A 24 1.83 -4.24 15.98
CA SER A 24 2.22 -5.64 15.71
C SER A 24 1.01 -6.54 15.42
N THR A 25 -0.05 -6.44 16.22
CA THR A 25 -1.28 -7.25 16.07
C THR A 25 -1.99 -6.92 14.76
N ILE A 26 -2.01 -5.65 14.37
CA ILE A 26 -2.65 -5.19 13.13
C ILE A 26 -1.92 -5.74 11.91
N PHE A 27 -0.58 -5.68 11.89
CA PHE A 27 0.21 -6.26 10.81
C PHE A 27 0.05 -7.79 10.75
N ALA A 28 0.08 -8.47 11.90
CA ALA A 28 -0.14 -9.91 11.98
C ALA A 28 -1.52 -10.30 11.42
N ALA A 29 -2.57 -9.56 11.77
CA ALA A 29 -3.91 -9.77 11.22
C ALA A 29 -3.93 -9.57 9.69
N GLN A 30 -3.28 -8.52 9.16
CA GLN A 30 -3.20 -8.29 7.71
C GLN A 30 -2.49 -9.43 6.97
N CYS A 31 -1.42 -9.99 7.53
CA CYS A 31 -0.76 -11.16 6.97
C CYS A 31 -1.66 -12.40 6.98
N VAL A 32 -2.39 -12.65 8.07
CA VAL A 32 -3.30 -13.79 8.19
C VAL A 32 -4.47 -13.66 7.21
N TYR A 33 -5.12 -12.50 7.15
CA TYR A 33 -6.20 -12.27 6.19
C TYR A 33 -5.70 -12.29 4.75
N GLY A 34 -4.51 -11.75 4.48
CA GLY A 34 -3.86 -11.85 3.17
C GLY A 34 -3.63 -13.30 2.76
N LEU A 35 -3.14 -14.15 3.66
CA LEU A 35 -2.94 -15.57 3.41
C LEU A 35 -4.28 -16.30 3.16
N LEU A 36 -5.31 -16.02 3.95
CA LEU A 36 -6.63 -16.65 3.78
C LEU A 36 -7.30 -16.24 2.46
N ILE A 37 -7.23 -14.97 2.08
CA ILE A 37 -7.84 -14.44 0.86
C ILE A 37 -7.07 -14.88 -0.37
N CYS A 38 -5.73 -14.79 -0.36
CA CYS A 38 -4.89 -15.16 -1.49
C CYS A 38 -4.65 -16.67 -1.61
N GLY A 39 -4.90 -17.44 -0.53
CA GLY A 39 -4.76 -18.89 -0.54
C GLY A 39 -5.72 -19.59 -1.50
N VAL A 40 -6.96 -19.11 -1.60
CA VAL A 40 -7.97 -19.67 -2.51
C VAL A 40 -7.57 -19.55 -3.99
N PRO A 41 -7.23 -18.37 -4.53
CA PRO A 41 -6.78 -18.25 -5.92
C PRO A 41 -5.42 -18.92 -6.17
N ALA A 42 -4.51 -18.96 -5.19
CA ALA A 42 -3.23 -19.67 -5.32
C ALA A 42 -3.39 -21.19 -5.48
N TRP A 43 -4.45 -21.77 -4.90
CA TRP A 43 -4.80 -23.18 -5.10
C TRP A 43 -5.43 -23.45 -6.47
N VAL A 44 -6.16 -22.49 -7.02
CA VAL A 44 -6.86 -22.62 -8.31
C VAL A 44 -5.92 -22.36 -9.49
N GLN A 45 -4.96 -21.44 -9.36
CA GLN A 45 -3.94 -21.13 -10.36
C GLN A 45 -2.55 -21.55 -9.87
N THR A 46 -2.25 -22.84 -10.10
CA THR A 46 -0.91 -23.41 -9.91
C THR A 46 -0.13 -23.37 -11.22
N ASP A 47 0.13 -22.16 -11.72
CA ASP A 47 1.09 -22.01 -12.80
C ASP A 47 2.49 -22.41 -12.30
N SER A 48 3.19 -23.22 -13.08
CA SER A 48 4.51 -23.73 -12.71
C SER A 48 5.52 -22.59 -12.82
N LEU A 49 5.93 -22.03 -11.68
CA LEU A 49 6.95 -20.97 -11.67
C LEU A 49 8.32 -21.54 -12.09
N PRO A 50 9.06 -20.82 -12.96
CA PRO A 50 10.45 -21.17 -13.27
C PRO A 50 11.31 -21.25 -11.99
N ASN A 51 12.19 -22.25 -11.90
CA ASN A 51 13.01 -22.52 -10.70
C ASN A 51 13.85 -21.33 -10.19
N GLY A 52 14.09 -20.30 -11.00
CA GLY A 52 14.83 -19.09 -10.62
C GLY A 52 13.98 -17.95 -10.04
N SER A 53 12.65 -17.96 -10.24
CA SER A 53 11.78 -16.82 -9.90
C SER A 53 11.44 -16.72 -8.41
N TRP A 54 11.66 -17.80 -7.64
CA TRP A 54 11.40 -17.84 -6.21
C TRP A 54 12.19 -16.80 -5.42
N TRP A 55 13.46 -16.56 -5.77
CA TRP A 55 14.30 -15.58 -5.08
C TRP A 55 13.80 -14.14 -5.27
N ILE A 56 13.32 -13.82 -6.47
CA ILE A 56 12.76 -12.49 -6.79
C ILE A 56 11.45 -12.30 -6.02
N ILE A 57 10.60 -13.33 -5.94
CA ILE A 57 9.33 -13.27 -5.20
C ILE A 57 9.57 -13.12 -3.70
N ILE A 58 10.52 -13.87 -3.14
CA ILE A 58 10.89 -13.73 -1.72
C ILE A 58 11.43 -12.32 -1.46
N GLY A 59 12.32 -11.82 -2.31
CA GLY A 59 12.87 -10.47 -2.19
C GLY A 59 11.79 -9.38 -2.28
N ALA A 60 10.90 -9.48 -3.27
CA ALA A 60 9.79 -8.56 -3.45
C ALA A 60 8.80 -8.61 -2.28
N SER A 61 8.49 -9.82 -1.79
CA SER A 61 7.59 -10.01 -0.63
C SER A 61 8.19 -9.44 0.65
N LEU A 62 9.51 -9.57 0.85
CA LEU A 62 10.19 -8.99 2.01
C LEU A 62 10.17 -7.46 1.94
N CYS A 63 10.45 -6.90 0.76
CA CYS A 63 10.39 -5.45 0.54
C CYS A 63 8.97 -4.90 0.75
N ALA A 64 7.96 -5.61 0.23
CA ALA A 64 6.55 -5.28 0.43
C ALA A 64 6.17 -5.38 1.92
N ALA A 65 6.59 -6.43 2.62
CA ALA A 65 6.33 -6.60 4.05
C ALA A 65 6.96 -5.47 4.88
N LEU A 66 8.21 -5.08 4.58
CA LEU A 66 8.89 -3.96 5.22
C LEU A 66 8.18 -2.63 4.93
N GLY A 67 7.76 -2.40 3.69
CA GLY A 67 6.98 -1.22 3.31
C GLY A 67 5.65 -1.14 4.05
N GLN A 68 4.93 -2.26 4.13
CA GLN A 68 3.66 -2.37 4.83
C GLN A 68 3.86 -2.13 6.35
N LEU A 69 4.85 -2.76 6.98
CA LEU A 69 5.22 -2.55 8.40
C LEU A 69 5.56 -1.09 8.69
N SER A 70 6.34 -0.47 7.82
CA SER A 70 6.74 0.95 7.95
C SER A 70 5.52 1.85 7.85
N MET A 71 4.60 1.56 6.93
CA MET A 71 3.35 2.28 6.78
C MET A 71 2.45 2.14 8.02
N THR A 72 2.27 0.92 8.55
CA THR A 72 1.45 0.70 9.76
C THR A 72 2.05 1.38 10.99
N ARG A 73 3.40 1.45 11.10
CA ARG A 73 4.08 2.25 12.14
C ARG A 73 3.89 3.75 11.94
N ALA A 74 4.01 4.26 10.71
CA ALA A 74 3.82 5.69 10.42
C ALA A 74 2.40 6.16 10.79
N PHE A 75 1.38 5.34 10.56
CA PHE A 75 0.00 5.65 10.98
C PHE A 75 -0.22 5.70 12.50
N ARG A 76 0.69 5.13 13.30
CA ARG A 76 0.62 5.24 14.76
C ARG A 76 1.03 6.63 15.25
N ASP A 77 2.07 7.18 14.65
CA ASP A 77 2.73 8.39 15.15
C ASP A 77 2.20 9.68 14.45
N LEU A 78 1.43 9.56 13.37
CA LEU A 78 0.89 10.67 12.59
C LEU A 78 -0.65 10.82 12.72
N PRO A 79 -1.20 12.04 12.81
CA PRO A 79 -2.64 12.26 12.74
C PRO A 79 -3.21 11.67 11.44
N VAL A 80 -4.33 10.94 11.54
CA VAL A 80 -4.93 10.17 10.42
C VAL A 80 -5.17 10.99 9.15
N GLY A 81 -5.39 12.31 9.29
CA GLY A 81 -5.51 13.22 8.15
C GLY A 81 -4.20 13.39 7.35
N GLU A 82 -3.05 13.44 8.02
CA GLU A 82 -1.73 13.56 7.37
C GLU A 82 -1.29 12.23 6.78
N GLY A 83 -1.58 11.11 7.46
CA GLY A 83 -1.29 9.77 6.95
C GLY A 83 -2.01 9.47 5.63
N SER A 84 -3.27 9.92 5.48
CA SER A 84 -4.00 9.78 4.21
C SER A 84 -3.39 10.59 3.07
N LEU A 85 -2.81 11.76 3.35
CA LEU A 85 -2.14 12.58 2.33
C LEU A 85 -0.82 11.95 1.88
N LEU A 86 -0.04 11.42 2.82
CA LEU A 86 1.16 10.65 2.52
C LEU A 86 0.84 9.39 1.71
N GLN A 87 -0.29 8.73 1.97
CA GLN A 87 -0.72 7.57 1.21
C GLN A 87 -1.08 7.91 -0.24
N MET A 88 -1.57 9.12 -0.49
CA MET A 88 -1.77 9.60 -1.86
C MET A 88 -0.45 9.87 -2.61
N LEU A 89 0.68 10.04 -1.91
CA LEU A 89 2.00 10.15 -2.55
C LEU A 89 2.60 8.80 -2.95
N VAL A 90 2.12 7.68 -2.41
CA VAL A 90 2.66 6.33 -2.67
C VAL A 90 2.72 6.00 -4.18
N PRO A 91 1.68 6.25 -4.99
CA PRO A 91 1.73 5.99 -6.44
C PRO A 91 2.84 6.79 -7.14
N LEU A 92 3.13 7.99 -6.66
CA LEU A 92 4.19 8.84 -7.20
C LEU A 92 5.57 8.25 -6.89
N GLY A 93 5.76 7.77 -5.65
CA GLY A 93 6.98 7.06 -5.24
C GLY A 93 7.19 5.76 -6.02
N VAL A 94 6.11 5.01 -6.28
CA VAL A 94 6.15 3.79 -7.11
C VAL A 94 6.54 4.12 -8.55
N ALA A 95 5.96 5.18 -9.14
CA ALA A 95 6.34 5.63 -10.49
C ALA A 95 7.82 6.04 -10.56
N ILE A 96 8.31 6.83 -9.61
CA ILE A 96 9.75 7.19 -9.56
C ILE A 96 10.63 5.95 -9.41
N GLY A 97 10.22 4.99 -8.57
CA GLY A 97 10.91 3.72 -8.39
C GLY A 97 10.92 2.85 -9.67
N GLY A 98 9.82 2.82 -10.42
CA GLY A 98 9.70 2.12 -11.69
C GLY A 98 10.63 2.71 -12.77
N MET A 99 10.67 4.04 -12.88
CA MET A 99 11.64 4.75 -13.71
C MET A 99 13.10 4.41 -13.34
N ALA A 100 13.42 4.43 -12.04
CA ALA A 100 14.80 4.25 -11.56
C ALA A 100 15.29 2.80 -11.61
N LEU A 101 14.45 1.82 -11.28
CA LEU A 101 14.83 0.40 -11.17
C LEU A 101 14.57 -0.39 -12.46
N PHE A 102 13.53 -0.04 -13.23
CA PHE A 102 13.11 -0.78 -14.41
C PHE A 102 13.30 0.01 -15.73
N GLY A 103 13.69 1.30 -15.65
CA GLY A 103 13.92 2.13 -16.83
C GLY A 103 12.65 2.44 -17.62
N GLU A 104 11.48 2.35 -16.98
CA GLU A 104 10.20 2.60 -17.64
C GLU A 104 10.08 4.07 -18.07
N HIS A 105 9.63 4.29 -19.30
CA HIS A 105 9.39 5.63 -19.84
C HIS A 105 7.90 5.93 -19.73
N TYR A 106 7.55 6.86 -18.85
CA TYR A 106 6.16 7.25 -18.66
C TYR A 106 5.67 8.18 -19.78
N THR A 107 4.43 7.97 -20.17
CA THR A 107 3.70 8.75 -21.16
C THR A 107 3.23 10.09 -20.58
N ALA A 108 2.92 11.05 -21.45
CA ALA A 108 2.43 12.37 -21.05
C ALA A 108 1.14 12.30 -20.17
N ILE A 109 0.34 11.24 -20.30
CA ILE A 109 -0.89 11.05 -19.54
C ILE A 109 -0.60 10.63 -18.09
N GLU A 110 0.46 9.86 -17.85
CA GLU A 110 0.90 9.47 -16.51
C GLU A 110 1.50 10.67 -15.77
N LEU A 111 2.16 11.58 -16.49
CA LEU A 111 2.63 12.85 -15.94
C LEU A 111 1.46 13.74 -15.48
N ILE A 112 0.38 13.81 -16.25
CA ILE A 112 -0.84 14.53 -15.85
C ILE A 112 -1.45 13.90 -14.60
N GLY A 113 -1.48 12.57 -14.53
CA GLY A 113 -1.93 11.84 -13.33
C GLY A 113 -1.09 12.16 -12.10
N ALA A 114 0.24 12.19 -12.23
CA ALA A 114 1.17 12.55 -11.16
C ALA A 114 0.95 13.99 -10.65
N VAL A 115 0.75 14.94 -11.56
CA VAL A 115 0.42 16.33 -11.22
C VAL A 115 -0.93 16.41 -10.49
N LEU A 116 -1.94 15.65 -10.94
CA LEU A 116 -3.26 15.63 -10.30
C LEU A 116 -3.18 15.11 -8.86
N ILE A 117 -2.38 14.07 -8.62
CA ILE A 117 -2.12 13.50 -7.29
C ILE A 117 -1.42 14.52 -6.39
N LEU A 118 -0.42 15.23 -6.90
CA LEU A 118 0.27 16.30 -6.17
C LEU A 118 -0.69 17.43 -5.80
N VAL A 119 -1.51 17.90 -6.75
CA VAL A 119 -2.51 18.95 -6.49
C VAL A 119 -3.53 18.47 -5.45
N GLY A 120 -4.02 17.23 -5.58
CA GLY A 120 -4.99 16.64 -4.66
C GLY A 120 -4.46 16.41 -3.23
N SER A 121 -3.17 16.15 -3.07
CA SER A 121 -2.52 15.99 -1.75
C SER A 121 -2.09 17.32 -1.13
N VAL A 122 -1.82 18.34 -1.94
CA VAL A 122 -1.42 19.68 -1.49
C VAL A 122 -2.61 20.55 -1.10
N LEU A 123 -3.75 20.47 -1.81
CA LEU A 123 -4.97 21.26 -1.52
C LEU A 123 -5.49 21.14 -0.08
N PRO A 124 -5.53 19.94 0.56
CA PRO A 124 -5.95 19.79 1.94
C PRO A 124 -4.94 20.34 2.96
N THR A 125 -3.65 20.34 2.60
CA THR A 125 -2.57 20.88 3.45
C THR A 125 -2.68 22.38 3.62
N PHE A 126 -3.11 23.09 2.57
CA PHE A 126 -3.33 24.55 2.60
C PHE A 126 -4.66 24.99 3.25
N ARG A 127 -5.54 24.05 3.63
CA ARG A 127 -6.82 24.35 4.31
C ARG A 127 -6.76 24.18 5.84
N LYS A 128 -5.57 23.89 6.38
CA LYS A 128 -5.24 24.06 7.82
C LYS A 128 -4.65 25.45 8.02
#